data_AF-A0A5N5STY6-F1
#
_entry.id   AF-A0A5N5STY6-F1
#
_cell.length_a   1.000
_cell.length_b   1.000
_cell.length_c   1.000
_cell.angle_alpha   90.00
_cell.angle_beta   90.00
_cell.angle_gamma   90.00
#
_symmetry.space_group_name_H-M   'P 1'
#
loop_
_entity.id
_entity.type
_entity.pdbx_description
1 polymer ?
#
loop_
_entity_poly.entity_id
_entity_poly.type
_entity_poly.pdbx_seq_one_letter_code
_entity_poly.pdbx_strand_id
1 'polypeptide(L)'
;ILPLELKTGKPSFSAEHKGQVTLYSMIMSDRRKDPQSGLLLYLKDGSMAEVPAGEKEKKALIQLRNDVVRYLAEKSSKAEGTVCLYCFLLIKY
;
A
#
# COMPACT_ATOMS: atom_id res chain seq x y z
N ILE A 1 -10.17 11.59 9.31
CA ILE A 1 -9.42 12.10 8.14
C ILE A 1 -9.21 10.91 7.24
N LEU A 2 -9.57 10.99 5.96
CA LEU A 2 -9.43 9.92 4.99
C LEU A 2 -8.31 10.27 3.99
N PRO A 3 -7.48 9.31 3.55
CA PRO A 3 -6.55 9.53 2.45
C PRO A 3 -7.33 9.71 1.14
N LEU A 4 -6.83 10.59 0.26
CA LEU A 4 -7.38 10.83 -1.08
C LEU A 4 -6.30 10.56 -2.12
N GLU A 5 -6.59 9.68 -3.07
CA GLU A 5 -5.75 9.37 -4.22
C GLU A 5 -6.34 9.94 -5.51
N LEU A 6 -5.51 10.65 -6.28
CA LEU A 6 -5.91 11.32 -7.52
C LEU A 6 -5.36 10.60 -8.74
N LYS A 7 -6.21 10.34 -9.74
CA LYS A 7 -5.84 9.71 -11.02
C LYS A 7 -6.28 10.56 -12.21
N THR A 8 -5.40 10.74 -13.19
CA THR A 8 -5.67 11.51 -14.41
C THR A 8 -6.05 10.62 -15.61
N GLY A 9 -5.86 9.31 -15.51
CA GLY A 9 -6.14 8.34 -16.57
C GLY A 9 -7.60 7.90 -16.65
N LYS A 10 -7.85 6.87 -17.47
CA LYS A 10 -9.17 6.23 -17.55
C LYS A 10 -9.55 5.65 -16.17
N PRO A 11 -10.79 5.84 -15.70
CA PRO A 11 -11.30 5.16 -14.50
C PRO A 11 -11.25 3.64 -14.70
N SER A 12 -10.28 2.99 -14.07
CA SER A 12 -10.14 1.52 -14.08
C SER A 12 -10.57 0.89 -12.76
N PHE A 13 -10.51 1.64 -11.65
CA PHE A 13 -10.68 1.14 -10.28
C PHE A 13 -9.92 -0.17 -10.04
N SER A 14 -8.73 -0.29 -10.65
CA SER A 14 -7.93 -1.51 -10.65
C SER A 14 -7.41 -1.85 -9.25
N ALA A 15 -6.93 -3.09 -9.09
CA ALA A 15 -6.36 -3.56 -7.83
C ALA A 15 -5.14 -2.72 -7.42
N GLU A 16 -4.34 -2.24 -8.36
CA GLU A 16 -3.19 -1.38 -8.11
C GLU A 16 -3.63 -0.01 -7.58
N HIS A 17 -4.65 0.60 -8.19
CA HIS A 17 -5.17 1.88 -7.74
C HIS A 17 -5.81 1.76 -6.34
N LYS A 18 -6.57 0.69 -6.10
CA LYS A 18 -7.14 0.40 -4.77
C LYS A 18 -6.04 0.10 -3.74
N GLY A 19 -5.02 -0.65 -4.13
CA GLY A 19 -3.88 -1.00 -3.29
C GLY A 19 -3.13 0.22 -2.80
N GLN A 20 -2.95 1.24 -3.64
CA GLN A 20 -2.36 2.52 -3.23
C GLN A 20 -3.17 3.22 -2.14
N VAL A 21 -4.50 3.27 -2.30
CA VAL A 21 -5.38 3.85 -1.27
C VAL A 21 -5.29 3.07 0.03
N THR A 22 -5.38 1.74 -0.01
CA THR A 22 -5.26 0.89 1.18
C THR A 22 -3.91 1.06 1.88
N LEU A 23 -2.81 1.17 1.12
CA LEU A 23 -1.48 1.44 1.67
C LEU A 23 -1.45 2.78 2.42
N TYR A 24 -2.05 3.84 1.86
CA TYR A 24 -2.14 5.12 2.56
C TYR A 24 -3.00 5.05 3.81
N SER A 25 -4.10 4.29 3.80
CA SER A 25 -4.91 4.05 5.00
C SER A 25 -4.08 3.38 6.10
N MET A 26 -3.25 2.37 5.77
CA MET A 26 -2.34 1.71 6.72
C MET A 26 -1.26 2.64 7.26
N ILE A 27 -0.65 3.46 6.41
CA ILE A 27 0.37 4.44 6.86
C ILE A 27 -0.28 5.51 7.74
N MET A 28 -1.51 5.91 7.44
CA MET A 28 -2.24 6.90 8.22
C MET A 28 -2.67 6.36 9.59
N SER A 29 -3.05 5.08 9.70
CA SER A 29 -3.44 4.46 10.97
C SER A 29 -2.31 4.37 12.00
N ASP A 30 -1.05 4.45 11.56
CA ASP A 30 0.11 4.48 12.46
C ASP A 30 0.26 5.83 13.19
N ARG A 31 -0.21 6.92 12.57
CA ARG A 31 -0.04 8.29 13.09
C ARG A 31 -1.32 8.92 13.62
N ARG A 32 -2.48 8.36 13.26
CA ARG A 32 -3.82 8.92 13.51
C ARG A 32 -4.80 7.77 13.74
N LYS A 33 -6.02 8.10 14.16
CA LYS A 33 -7.13 7.13 14.20
C LYS A 33 -7.26 6.46 12.83
N ASP A 34 -7.32 5.13 12.83
CA ASP A 34 -7.42 4.33 11.61
C ASP A 34 -8.62 4.80 10.76
N PRO A 35 -8.39 5.26 9.52
CA PRO A 35 -9.43 5.76 8.65
C PRO A 35 -10.41 4.67 8.17
N GLN A 36 -10.08 3.37 8.27
CA GLN A 36 -10.86 2.22 7.76
C GLN A 36 -11.12 2.19 6.24
N SER A 37 -10.98 3.32 5.55
CA SER A 37 -11.16 3.47 4.10
C SER A 37 -10.31 4.62 3.56
N GLY A 38 -10.41 4.88 2.26
CA GLY A 38 -9.86 6.04 1.59
C GLY A 38 -10.65 6.38 0.32
N LEU A 39 -10.35 7.52 -0.28
CA LEU A 39 -11.04 8.00 -1.48
C LEU A 39 -10.15 7.87 -2.71
N LEU A 40 -10.73 7.41 -3.82
CA LEU A 40 -10.08 7.34 -5.13
C LEU A 40 -10.86 8.20 -6.12
N LEU A 41 -10.25 9.26 -6.62
CA LEU A 41 -10.86 10.20 -7.55
C LEU A 41 -10.14 10.20 -8.90
N TYR A 42 -10.92 9.99 -9.97
CA TYR A 42 -10.46 10.16 -11.34
C TYR A 42 -10.85 11.55 -11.85
N LEU A 43 -9.85 12.36 -12.20
CA LEU A 43 -10.03 13.73 -12.66
C LEU A 43 -10.58 13.80 -14.09
N LYS A 44 -10.42 12.72 -14.88
CA LYS A 44 -10.83 12.70 -16.29
C LYS A 44 -12.35 12.83 -16.46
N ASP A 45 -13.11 12.19 -15.59
CA ASP A 45 -14.57 12.12 -15.64
C ASP A 45 -15.24 12.48 -14.30
N GLY A 46 -14.44 12.81 -13.27
CA GLY A 46 -14.93 13.11 -11.92
C GLY A 46 -15.36 11.88 -11.13
N SER A 47 -15.13 10.66 -11.62
CA SER A 47 -15.54 9.44 -10.94
C SER A 47 -14.81 9.28 -9.61
N MET A 48 -15.55 9.18 -8.51
CA MET A 48 -15.02 8.98 -7.16
C MET A 48 -15.58 7.69 -6.56
N ALA A 49 -14.72 6.92 -5.90
CA ALA A 49 -15.14 5.78 -5.09
C ALA A 49 -14.45 5.78 -3.73
N GLU A 50 -15.19 5.31 -2.72
CA GLU A 50 -14.60 4.92 -1.45
C GLU A 50 -14.00 3.52 -1.58
N VAL A 51 -12.77 3.37 -1.11
CA VAL A 51 -12.03 2.11 -1.11
C VAL A 51 -11.89 1.66 0.35
N PRO A 52 -12.54 0.55 0.75
CA PRO A 52 -12.39 0.01 2.10
C PRO A 52 -10.97 -0.55 2.30
N ALA A 53 -10.34 -0.21 3.42
CA ALA A 53 -9.07 -0.79 3.84
C ALA A 53 -9.34 -2.06 4.64
N GLY A 54 -9.84 -3.10 3.96
CA GLY A 54 -10.16 -4.39 4.57
C GLY A 54 -8.92 -5.15 5.04
N GLU A 55 -9.08 -5.98 6.08
CA GLU A 55 -8.00 -6.81 6.63
C GLU A 55 -7.40 -7.77 5.60
N LYS A 56 -8.22 -8.26 4.66
CA LYS A 56 -7.75 -9.14 3.58
C LYS A 56 -6.78 -8.42 2.65
N GLU A 57 -7.14 -7.21 2.22
CA GLU A 57 -6.32 -6.38 1.34
C GLU A 57 -5.03 -5.94 2.04
N LYS A 58 -5.10 -5.56 3.32
CA LYS A 58 -3.91 -5.24 4.14
C LYS A 58 -2.94 -6.42 4.19
N LYS A 59 -3.43 -7.63 4.50
CA LYS A 59 -2.60 -8.85 4.55
C LYS A 59 -1.97 -9.18 3.21
N ALA A 60 -2.73 -9.06 2.12
CA ALA A 60 -2.20 -9.28 0.77
C ALA A 60 -1.07 -8.29 0.41
N LEU A 61 -1.23 -7.01 0.78
CA LEU A 61 -0.21 -5.99 0.57
C LEU A 61 1.06 -6.24 1.41
N ILE A 62 0.92 -6.70 2.65
CA ILE A 62 2.04 -7.09 3.51
C ILE A 62 2.80 -8.27 2.89
N GLN A 63 2.07 -9.28 2.40
CA GLN A 63 2.67 -10.43 1.73
C GLN A 63 3.46 -9.99 0.48
N LEU A 64 2.85 -9.16 -0.37
CA LEU A 64 3.51 -8.62 -1.56
C LEU A 64 4.78 -7.82 -1.20
N ARG A 65 4.72 -7.00 -0.14
CA ARG A 65 5.88 -6.28 0.37
C ARG A 65 6.99 -7.26 0.79
N ASN A 66 6.65 -8.34 1.48
CA ASN A 66 7.62 -9.34 1.92
C ASN A 66 8.26 -10.06 0.73
N ASP A 67 7.50 -10.32 -0.33
CA ASP A 67 8.03 -10.90 -1.58
C ASP A 67 9.02 -9.96 -2.28
N VAL A 68 8.72 -8.66 -2.35
CA VAL A 68 9.63 -7.65 -2.91
C VAL A 68 10.91 -7.57 -2.08
N VAL A 69 10.81 -7.51 -0.75
CA VAL A 69 11.96 -7.46 0.14
C VAL A 69 12.85 -8.69 -0.01
N ARG A 70 12.26 -9.89 -0.08
CA ARG A 70 13.00 -11.15 -0.30
C ARG A 70 13.78 -11.10 -1.62
N TYR A 71 13.11 -10.72 -2.71
CA TYR A 71 13.74 -10.60 -4.02
C TYR A 71 14.91 -9.59 -4.04
N LEU A 72 14.74 -8.44 -3.38
CA LEU A 72 15.82 -7.45 -3.27
C LEU A 72 16.98 -7.96 -2.43
N ALA A 73 16.72 -8.66 -1.32
CA ALA A 73 17.75 -9.24 -0.47
C ALA A 73 18.59 -10.32 -1.19
N GLU A 74 17.95 -11.19 -1.99
CA GLU A 74 18.63 -12.20 -2.81
C GLU A 74 19.51 -11.58 -3.91
N LYS A 75 19.13 -10.41 -4.44
CA LYS A 75 19.97 -9.67 -5.38
C LYS A 75 21.12 -8.95 -4.70
N SER A 76 20.88 -8.36 -3.53
CA SER A 76 21.87 -7.62 -2.76
C SER A 76 22.91 -8.54 -2.10
N SER A 77 22.63 -9.81 -1.81
CA SER A 77 23.64 -10.74 -1.27
C SER A 77 24.78 -11.06 -2.24
N LYS A 78 24.73 -10.60 -3.50
CA LYS A 78 25.85 -10.61 -4.45
C LYS A 78 26.70 -9.32 -4.44
N ALA A 79 26.32 -8.30 -3.67
CA ALA A 79 27.06 -7.05 -3.49
C ALA A 79 27.04 -6.66 -2.00
N GLU A 80 28.18 -6.76 -1.33
CA GLU A 80 28.37 -6.58 0.11
C GLU A 80 27.47 -5.50 0.77
N GLY A 81 26.84 -5.88 1.88
CA GLY A 81 26.51 -4.96 2.97
C GLY A 81 25.06 -4.47 3.08
N THR A 82 24.35 -5.03 4.07
CA THR A 82 23.28 -4.35 4.86
C THR A 82 21.92 -4.12 4.19
N VAL A 83 21.16 -5.19 3.91
CA VAL A 83 19.69 -5.05 3.77
C VAL A 83 19.07 -4.98 5.17
N CYS A 84 19.10 -3.76 5.71
CA CYS A 84 18.39 -3.19 6.85
C CYS A 84 17.53 -4.15 7.74
N LEU A 85 17.97 -4.33 8.99
CA LEU A 85 17.28 -5.04 10.09
C LEU A 85 15.81 -4.60 10.30
N TYR A 86 15.42 -3.40 9.85
CA TYR A 86 14.03 -2.92 9.92
C TYR A 86 13.07 -3.71 9.01
N CYS A 87 13.57 -4.47 8.03
CA CYS A 87 12.71 -5.33 7.23
C CYS A 87 12.11 -6.51 8.01
N PHE A 88 12.81 -6.97 9.07
CA PHE A 88 12.35 -8.05 9.94
C PHE A 88 11.31 -7.61 10.98
N LEU A 89 11.27 -6.33 11.35
CA LEU A 89 10.32 -5.84 12.37
C LEU A 89 8.86 -5.83 11.90
N LEU A 90 8.60 -5.86 10.58
CA LEU A 90 7.25 -5.98 10.03
C LEU A 90 6.78 -7.43 9.87
N ILE A 91 7.60 -8.43 10.25
CA ILE A 91 7.22 -9.85 10.30
C ILE A 91 6.47 -10.18 11.62
N LYS A 92 6.20 -9.18 12.47
CA LYS A 92 5.53 -9.35 13.77
C LYS A 92 4.03 -8.98 13.79
N TYR A 93 3.42 -8.77 12.62
CA TYR A 93 1.96 -8.69 12.45
C TYR A 93 1.47 -9.75 11.46
#